data_AF-A0A947EPD9-F1
#
_entry.id   AF-A0A947EPD9-F1
#
_cell.length_a   1.000
_cell.length_b   1.000
_cell.length_c   1.000
_cell.angle_alpha   90.00
_cell.angle_beta   90.00
_cell.angle_gamma   90.00
#
_symmetry.space_group_name_H-M   'P 1'
#
loop_
_entity.id
_entity.type
_entity.pdbx_description
1 polymer ?
#
loop_
_entity_poly.entity_id
_entity_poly.type
_entity_poly.pdbx_seq_one_letter_code
_entity_poly.pdbx_strand_id
1 'polypeptide(L)'
;MRQLRELLVTAFALFSLFFGAGNLILPPQLGFKAGSDWWIVALGFALSAVFIPILGIRAHAKLQGTMFDFAIKVSPKFSLIYCFVVYAISISLPSPRTASVAHEMAVSTFFDISPITTSFIYFALVLIFALNRNKILDIIGKLMTPAILLILLAIIGIVIFYEPFD
;
A
#
# COMPACT_ATOMS: atom_id res chain seq x y z
N MET A 1 -28.47 7.06 3.01
CA MET A 1 -27.88 5.71 3.20
C MET A 1 -26.94 5.27 2.07
N ARG A 2 -27.31 5.38 0.77
CA ARG A 2 -26.43 4.97 -0.34
C ARG A 2 -25.10 5.73 -0.42
N GLN A 3 -25.14 7.06 -0.25
CA GLN A 3 -23.95 7.93 -0.24
C GLN A 3 -22.97 7.62 0.90
N LEU A 4 -23.46 7.37 2.11
CA LEU A 4 -22.61 6.99 3.25
C LEU A 4 -21.92 5.65 3.02
N ARG A 5 -22.64 4.68 2.44
CA ARG A 5 -22.06 3.38 2.10
C ARG A 5 -20.98 3.51 1.03
N GLU A 6 -21.20 4.30 -0.02
CA GLU A 6 -20.20 4.56 -1.07
C GLU A 6 -18.98 5.32 -0.51
N LEU A 7 -19.19 6.30 0.37
CA LEU A 7 -18.12 7.00 1.08
C LEU A 7 -17.30 6.05 1.96
N LEU A 8 -17.94 5.16 2.72
CA LEU A 8 -17.24 4.21 3.57
C LEU A 8 -16.46 3.18 2.74
N VAL A 9 -17.05 2.65 1.67
CA VAL A 9 -16.36 1.71 0.77
C VAL A 9 -15.14 2.36 0.13
N THR A 10 -15.26 3.62 -0.33
CA THR A 10 -14.14 4.34 -0.93
C THR A 10 -13.07 4.72 0.10
N ALA A 11 -13.46 5.16 1.30
CA ALA A 11 -12.52 5.44 2.39
C ALA A 11 -11.76 4.18 2.83
N PHE A 12 -12.45 3.03 2.94
CA PHE A 12 -11.84 1.75 3.25
C PHE A 12 -10.94 1.24 2.13
N ALA A 13 -11.34 1.40 0.87
CA ALA A 13 -10.48 1.06 -0.27
C ALA A 13 -9.20 1.89 -0.27
N LEU A 14 -9.30 3.20 -0.02
CA LEU A 14 -8.13 4.08 0.11
C LEU A 14 -7.27 3.66 1.30
N PHE A 15 -7.86 3.40 2.46
CA PHE A 15 -7.14 2.89 3.63
C PHE A 15 -6.39 1.60 3.29
N SER A 16 -7.06 0.60 2.71
CA SER A 16 -6.41 -0.67 2.35
C SER A 16 -5.31 -0.52 1.31
N LEU A 17 -5.41 0.46 0.40
CA LEU A 17 -4.39 0.73 -0.61
C LEU A 17 -3.12 1.32 0.01
N PHE A 18 -3.27 2.25 0.97
CA PHE A 18 -2.12 2.86 1.64
C PHE A 18 -1.60 2.05 2.82
N PHE A 19 -2.45 1.29 3.51
CA PHE A 19 -2.10 0.55 4.73
C PHE A 19 -1.56 -0.86 4.46
N GLY A 20 -1.33 -1.25 3.20
CA GLY A 20 -0.94 -2.61 2.80
C GLY A 20 0.26 -3.22 3.54
N ALA A 21 0.61 -4.48 3.25
CA ALA A 21 1.54 -5.31 4.03
C ALA A 21 2.85 -4.64 4.49
N GLY A 22 3.44 -3.75 3.68
CA GLY A 22 4.66 -3.01 4.08
C GLY A 22 4.44 -2.06 5.27
N ASN A 23 3.26 -1.45 5.38
CA ASN A 23 2.90 -0.56 6.48
C ASN A 23 2.35 -1.31 7.71
N LEU A 24 2.06 -2.59 7.58
CA LEU A 24 1.76 -3.47 8.72
C LEU A 24 3.03 -3.94 9.45
N ILE A 25 4.16 -4.02 8.74
CA ILE A 25 5.38 -4.62 9.28
C ILE A 25 6.42 -3.55 9.64
N LEU A 26 6.72 -2.64 8.72
CA LEU A 26 7.84 -1.70 8.90
C LEU A 26 7.61 -0.67 10.01
N PRO A 27 6.45 0.04 10.08
CA PRO A 27 6.26 1.06 11.11
C PRO A 27 6.27 0.49 12.54
N PRO A 28 5.60 -0.64 12.85
CA PRO A 28 5.73 -1.26 14.18
C PRO A 28 7.16 -1.70 14.49
N GLN A 29 7.89 -2.28 13.53
CA GLN A 29 9.28 -2.67 13.73
C GLN A 29 10.20 -1.47 13.99
N LEU A 30 10.04 -0.37 13.26
CA LEU A 30 10.82 0.85 13.48
C LEU A 30 10.44 1.53 14.80
N GLY A 31 9.14 1.54 15.14
CA GLY A 31 8.65 2.07 16.42
C GLY A 31 9.21 1.28 17.60
N PHE A 32 9.21 -0.05 17.51
CA PHE A 32 9.81 -0.94 18.52
C PHE A 32 11.32 -0.67 18.67
N LYS A 33 12.06 -0.58 17.55
CA LYS A 33 13.50 -0.27 17.57
C LYS A 33 13.82 1.12 18.11
N ALA A 34 12.90 2.08 18.01
CA ALA A 34 13.05 3.42 18.55
C ALA A 34 12.82 3.51 20.06
N GLY A 35 12.28 2.47 20.70
CA GLY A 35 12.08 2.41 22.15
C GLY A 35 11.25 3.59 22.65
N SER A 36 11.82 4.42 23.53
CA SER A 36 11.14 5.61 24.08
C SER A 36 10.76 6.65 23.02
N ASP A 37 11.48 6.70 21.91
CA ASP A 37 11.29 7.69 20.85
C ASP A 37 10.34 7.21 19.74
N TRP A 38 9.58 6.13 19.99
CA TRP A 38 8.60 5.58 19.06
C TRP A 38 7.60 6.63 18.53
N TRP A 39 7.27 7.64 19.36
CA TRP A 39 6.34 8.71 18.99
C TRP A 39 6.88 9.61 17.88
N ILE A 40 8.20 9.80 17.80
CA ILE A 40 8.86 10.56 16.73
C ILE A 40 8.75 9.77 15.42
N VAL A 41 9.00 8.46 15.47
CA VAL A 41 8.82 7.55 14.32
C VAL A 41 7.37 7.59 13.86
N ALA A 42 6.40 7.51 14.79
CA ALA A 42 4.98 7.58 14.47
C ALA A 42 4.60 8.90 13.78
N LEU A 43 5.10 10.04 14.27
CA LEU A 43 4.86 11.34 13.63
C LEU A 43 5.48 11.40 12.23
N GLY A 44 6.71 10.92 12.06
CA GLY A 44 7.38 10.87 10.75
C GLY A 44 6.61 10.03 9.73
N PHE A 45 6.12 8.86 10.14
CA PHE A 45 5.26 8.01 9.32
C PHE A 45 3.89 8.64 9.05
N ALA A 46 3.26 9.29 10.03
CA ALA A 46 1.99 9.97 9.82
C ALA A 46 2.11 11.09 8.77
N LEU A 47 3.16 11.91 8.86
CA LEU A 47 3.40 12.98 7.88
C LEU A 47 3.70 12.42 6.48
N SER A 48 4.58 11.42 6.38
CA SER A 48 5.04 10.91 5.08
C SER A 48 4.05 9.94 4.42
N ALA A 49 3.45 9.01 5.16
CA ALA A 49 2.63 7.93 4.63
C ALA A 49 1.12 8.24 4.64
N VAL A 50 0.67 9.26 5.39
CA VAL A 50 -0.74 9.65 5.45
C VAL A 50 -0.95 11.05 4.87
N PHE A 51 -0.25 12.07 5.40
CA PHE A 51 -0.53 13.45 5.02
C PHE A 51 -0.15 13.76 3.56
N ILE A 52 1.07 13.43 3.14
CA ILE A 52 1.53 13.67 1.76
C ILE A 52 0.66 12.92 0.72
N PRO A 53 0.35 11.62 0.87
CA PRO A 53 -0.51 10.92 -0.09
C PRO A 53 -1.93 11.49 -0.18
N ILE A 54 -2.53 11.90 0.96
CA ILE A 54 -3.86 12.53 0.97
C ILE A 54 -3.84 13.86 0.20
N LEU A 55 -2.79 14.68 0.38
CA LEU A 55 -2.62 15.90 -0.41
C LEU A 55 -2.48 15.61 -1.91
N GLY A 56 -1.72 14.56 -2.27
CA GLY A 56 -1.58 14.10 -3.64
C GLY A 56 -2.91 13.67 -4.27
N ILE A 57 -3.71 12.88 -3.54
CA ILE A 57 -5.05 12.47 -4.00
C ILE A 57 -5.95 13.68 -4.17
N ARG A 58 -5.95 14.61 -3.22
CA ARG A 58 -6.77 15.84 -3.31
C ARG A 58 -6.36 16.69 -4.51
N ALA A 59 -5.07 16.84 -4.77
CA ALA A 59 -4.56 17.58 -5.91
C ALA A 59 -5.00 16.93 -7.22
N HIS A 60 -4.87 15.60 -7.33
CA HIS A 60 -5.28 14.86 -8.52
C HIS A 60 -6.81 14.88 -8.73
N ALA A 61 -7.59 14.72 -7.65
CA ALA A 61 -9.05 14.74 -7.69
C ALA A 61 -9.61 16.10 -8.16
N LYS A 62 -8.92 17.21 -7.86
CA LYS A 62 -9.30 18.56 -8.35
C LYS A 62 -9.04 18.78 -9.83
N LEU A 63 -8.05 18.09 -10.40
CA LEU A 63 -7.66 18.22 -11.80
C LEU A 63 -8.55 17.43 -12.75
N GLN A 64 -9.19 16.36 -12.26
CA GLN A 64 -10.09 15.47 -13.00
C GLN A 64 -9.55 15.10 -14.39
N GLY A 65 -8.66 14.12 -14.43
CA GLY A 65 -8.06 13.66 -15.68
C GLY A 65 -6.99 12.61 -15.43
N THR A 66 -6.24 12.27 -16.48
CA THR A 66 -5.11 11.35 -16.43
C THR A 66 -3.88 12.01 -15.81
N MET A 67 -2.85 11.19 -15.56
CA MET A 67 -1.54 11.68 -15.16
C MET A 67 -0.94 12.66 -16.18
N PHE A 68 -1.27 12.49 -17.47
CA PHE A 68 -0.83 13.40 -18.52
C PHE A 68 -1.52 14.76 -18.43
N ASP A 69 -2.82 14.77 -18.13
CA ASP A 69 -3.61 16.00 -17.95
C ASP A 69 -3.16 16.82 -16.72
N PHE A 70 -2.56 16.15 -15.75
CA PHE A 70 -1.94 16.80 -14.60
C PHE A 70 -0.74 17.68 -15.02
N ALA A 71 0.17 17.13 -15.82
CA ALA A 71 1.44 17.79 -16.15
C ALA A 71 1.38 18.64 -17.44
N ILE A 72 0.34 18.49 -18.27
CA ILE A 72 0.17 19.29 -19.50
C ILE A 72 0.00 20.78 -19.21
N LYS A 73 -0.46 21.14 -18.01
CA LYS A 73 -0.56 22.54 -17.55
C LYS A 73 0.77 23.29 -17.56
N VAL A 74 1.89 22.57 -17.51
CA VAL A 74 3.24 23.16 -17.63
C VAL A 74 3.65 23.21 -19.10
N SER A 75 3.73 22.04 -19.76
CA SER A 75 3.88 21.92 -21.21
C SER A 75 3.65 20.46 -21.67
N PRO A 76 3.30 20.22 -22.95
CA PRO A 76 3.14 18.86 -23.47
C PRO A 76 4.41 17.99 -23.39
N LYS A 77 5.59 18.59 -23.64
CA LYS A 77 6.88 17.88 -23.54
C LYS A 77 7.20 17.49 -22.09
N PHE A 78 6.96 18.41 -21.15
CA PHE A 78 7.15 18.14 -19.72
C PHE A 78 6.23 17.01 -19.25
N SER A 79 4.97 17.02 -19.68
CA SER A 79 4.01 15.98 -19.32
C SER A 79 4.43 14.58 -19.75
N LEU A 80 4.95 14.46 -20.98
CA LEU A 80 5.44 13.17 -21.50
C LEU A 80 6.63 12.65 -20.67
N ILE A 81 7.62 13.51 -20.40
CA ILE A 81 8.80 13.16 -19.59
C ILE A 81 8.37 12.76 -18.18
N TYR A 82 7.47 13.54 -17.57
CA TYR A 82 6.95 13.26 -16.23
C TYR A 82 6.26 11.89 -16.15
N CYS A 83 5.36 11.59 -17.08
CA CYS A 83 4.70 10.28 -17.15
C CYS A 83 5.72 9.15 -17.32
N PHE A 84 6.69 9.31 -18.22
CA PHE A 84 7.73 8.30 -18.44
C PHE A 84 8.53 8.02 -17.17
N VAL A 85 8.99 9.07 -16.48
CA VAL A 85 9.78 8.94 -15.25
C VAL A 85 8.98 8.24 -14.16
N VAL A 86 7.72 8.62 -13.95
CA VAL A 86 6.93 7.99 -12.88
C VAL A 86 6.58 6.54 -13.22
N TYR A 87 6.27 6.22 -14.47
CA TYR A 87 6.06 4.82 -14.87
C TYR A 87 7.34 4.00 -14.75
N ALA A 88 8.49 4.54 -15.15
CA ALA A 88 9.78 3.88 -14.98
C ALA A 88 10.05 3.59 -13.50
N ILE A 89 9.87 4.57 -12.61
CA ILE A 89 10.01 4.37 -11.16
C ILE A 89 9.05 3.29 -10.67
N SER A 90 7.77 3.36 -11.06
CA SER A 90 6.71 2.45 -10.60
C SER A 90 6.95 0.99 -11.01
N ILE A 91 7.54 0.77 -12.20
CA ILE A 91 7.88 -0.57 -12.69
C ILE A 91 9.20 -1.04 -12.08
N SER A 92 10.19 -0.17 -11.95
CA SER A 92 11.54 -0.57 -11.54
C SER A 92 11.74 -0.73 -10.04
N LEU A 93 11.04 0.03 -9.18
CA LEU A 93 11.28 -0.01 -7.73
C LEU A 93 10.14 -0.67 -6.94
N PRO A 94 8.89 -0.15 -6.92
CA PRO A 94 7.85 -0.73 -6.08
C PRO A 94 7.43 -2.12 -6.53
N SER A 95 7.28 -2.34 -7.83
CA SER A 95 6.78 -3.62 -8.38
C SER A 95 7.67 -4.83 -8.00
N PRO A 96 9.00 -4.83 -8.24
CA PRO A 96 9.84 -5.94 -7.79
C PRO A 96 9.98 -6.01 -6.26
N ARG A 97 9.87 -4.87 -5.56
CA ARG A 97 9.91 -4.83 -4.09
C ARG A 97 8.72 -5.58 -3.48
N THR A 98 7.51 -5.44 -4.01
CA THR A 98 6.36 -6.16 -3.44
C THR A 98 6.45 -7.67 -3.67
N ALA A 99 6.99 -8.11 -4.81
CA ALA A 99 7.23 -9.52 -5.08
C ALA A 99 8.30 -10.13 -4.15
N SER A 100 9.44 -9.43 -3.96
CA SER A 100 10.51 -9.87 -3.07
C SER A 100 10.07 -9.94 -1.61
N VAL A 101 9.38 -8.91 -1.10
CA VAL A 101 8.84 -8.92 0.27
C VAL A 101 7.82 -10.06 0.46
N ALA A 102 6.95 -10.32 -0.53
CA ALA A 102 6.03 -11.45 -0.45
C ALA A 102 6.77 -12.80 -0.40
N HIS A 103 7.85 -12.95 -1.17
CA HIS A 103 8.69 -14.14 -1.12
C HIS A 103 9.39 -14.29 0.24
N GLU A 104 10.11 -13.26 0.69
CA GLU A 104 10.91 -13.29 1.92
C GLU A 104 10.05 -13.46 3.19
N MET A 105 8.88 -12.83 3.24
CA MET A 105 8.07 -12.81 4.46
C MET A 105 7.05 -13.95 4.51
N ALA A 106 6.60 -14.50 3.38
CA ALA A 106 5.53 -15.50 3.35
C ALA A 106 5.96 -16.85 2.75
N VAL A 107 6.85 -16.87 1.76
CA VAL A 107 7.20 -18.13 1.08
C VAL A 107 8.45 -18.75 1.69
N SER A 108 9.56 -18.02 1.76
CA SER A 108 10.84 -18.56 2.25
C SER A 108 10.81 -18.99 3.72
N THR A 109 9.87 -18.45 4.51
CA THR A 109 9.70 -18.83 5.92
C THR A 109 9.10 -20.24 6.08
N PHE A 110 8.32 -20.71 5.10
CA PHE A 110 7.60 -21.99 5.17
C PHE A 110 7.98 -22.99 4.08
N PHE A 111 8.50 -22.52 2.94
CA PHE A 111 8.79 -23.32 1.76
C PHE A 111 10.13 -22.92 1.12
N ASP A 112 10.92 -23.91 0.73
CA ASP A 112 12.19 -23.69 0.02
C ASP A 112 11.96 -23.62 -1.51
N ILE A 113 11.35 -22.53 -1.96
CA ILE A 113 11.02 -22.28 -3.36
C ILE A 113 11.94 -21.19 -3.91
N SER A 114 12.40 -21.31 -5.16
CA SER A 114 13.22 -20.28 -5.79
C SER A 114 12.49 -18.91 -5.86
N PRO A 115 13.18 -17.79 -5.54
CA PRO A 115 12.61 -16.44 -5.63
C PRO A 115 12.05 -16.10 -7.02
N ILE A 116 12.66 -16.65 -8.08
CA ILE A 116 12.25 -16.45 -9.47
C ILE A 116 10.86 -17.06 -9.70
N THR A 117 10.64 -18.28 -9.20
CA THR A 117 9.37 -18.99 -9.33
C THR A 117 8.27 -18.26 -8.54
N THR A 118 8.56 -17.83 -7.31
CA THR A 118 7.61 -17.04 -6.52
C THR A 118 7.25 -15.72 -7.20
N SER A 119 8.26 -15.00 -7.74
CA SER A 119 8.04 -13.74 -8.45
C SER A 119 7.20 -13.94 -9.71
N PHE A 120 7.44 -15.01 -10.47
CA PHE A 120 6.65 -15.34 -11.66
C PHE A 120 5.18 -15.58 -11.30
N ILE A 121 4.90 -16.40 -10.28
CA ILE A 121 3.55 -16.67 -9.80
C ILE A 121 2.89 -15.37 -9.29
N TYR A 122 3.63 -14.56 -8.53
CA TYR A 122 3.14 -13.29 -8.00
C TYR A 122 2.70 -12.35 -9.13
N PHE A 123 3.56 -12.11 -10.14
CA PHE A 123 3.21 -11.23 -11.26
C PHE A 123 2.13 -11.81 -12.17
N ALA A 124 2.05 -13.14 -12.32
CA ALA A 124 0.95 -13.77 -13.04
C ALA A 124 -0.41 -13.52 -12.35
N LEU A 125 -0.46 -13.63 -11.02
CA LEU A 125 -1.65 -13.28 -10.24
C LEU A 125 -1.97 -11.79 -10.37
N VAL A 126 -0.98 -10.92 -10.21
CA VAL A 126 -1.16 -9.47 -10.40
C VAL A 126 -1.75 -9.16 -11.77
N LEU A 127 -1.28 -9.82 -12.84
CA LEU A 127 -1.82 -9.66 -14.19
C LEU A 127 -3.31 -10.08 -14.27
N ILE A 128 -3.66 -11.26 -13.73
CA ILE A 128 -5.05 -11.75 -13.71
C ILE A 128 -5.98 -10.76 -13.00
N PHE A 129 -5.54 -10.21 -11.88
CA PHE A 129 -6.31 -9.20 -11.16
C PHE A 129 -6.37 -7.89 -11.93
N ALA A 130 -5.26 -7.40 -12.48
CA ALA A 130 -5.18 -6.16 -13.25
C ALA A 130 -6.13 -6.14 -14.47
N LEU A 131 -6.31 -7.29 -15.12
CA LEU A 131 -7.27 -7.43 -16.23
C LEU A 131 -8.74 -7.27 -15.78
N ASN A 132 -9.04 -7.45 -14.50
CA ASN A 132 -10.39 -7.36 -13.91
C ASN A 132 -10.61 -6.09 -13.08
N ARG A 133 -10.36 -4.91 -13.66
CA ARG A 133 -10.36 -3.60 -12.98
C ARG A 133 -11.57 -3.32 -12.08
N ASN A 134 -12.78 -3.67 -12.51
CA ASN A 134 -14.01 -3.42 -11.73
C ASN A 134 -14.07 -4.26 -10.45
N LYS A 135 -13.55 -5.49 -10.47
CA LYS A 135 -13.56 -6.37 -9.29
C LYS A 135 -12.47 -6.01 -8.30
N ILE A 136 -11.34 -5.44 -8.75
CA ILE A 136 -10.23 -5.07 -7.86
C ILE A 136 -10.70 -4.10 -6.78
N LEU A 137 -11.39 -3.02 -7.15
CA LEU A 137 -11.80 -1.99 -6.19
C LEU A 137 -12.77 -2.54 -5.15
N ASP A 138 -13.70 -3.38 -5.58
CA ASP A 138 -14.64 -4.06 -4.68
C ASP A 138 -13.94 -5.06 -3.75
N ILE A 139 -12.98 -5.84 -4.26
CA ILE A 139 -12.19 -6.79 -3.48
C ILE A 139 -11.33 -6.06 -2.44
N ILE A 140 -10.63 -4.99 -2.84
CA ILE A 140 -9.78 -4.22 -1.94
C ILE A 140 -10.63 -3.60 -0.82
N GLY A 141 -11.68 -2.86 -1.17
CA GLY A 141 -12.50 -2.15 -0.19
C GLY A 141 -13.24 -3.10 0.76
N LYS A 142 -13.86 -4.16 0.22
CA LYS A 142 -14.79 -5.02 0.99
C LYS A 142 -14.11 -6.20 1.68
N LEU A 143 -13.02 -6.75 1.12
CA LEU A 143 -12.36 -7.95 1.64
C LEU A 143 -11.01 -7.62 2.29
N MET A 144 -10.15 -6.82 1.64
CA MET A 144 -8.81 -6.56 2.16
C MET A 144 -8.84 -5.68 3.40
N THR A 145 -9.68 -4.65 3.43
CA THR A 145 -9.81 -3.77 4.62
C THR A 145 -10.16 -4.51 5.91
N PRO A 146 -11.24 -5.31 5.99
CA PRO A 146 -11.55 -6.03 7.23
C PRO A 146 -10.50 -7.07 7.58
N ALA A 147 -9.88 -7.73 6.59
CA ALA A 147 -8.79 -8.68 6.83
C ALA A 147 -7.57 -7.99 7.48
N ILE A 148 -7.15 -6.84 6.95
CA ILE A 148 -6.04 -6.04 7.48
C ILE A 148 -6.34 -5.59 8.91
N LEU A 149 -7.54 -5.09 9.18
CA LEU A 149 -7.93 -4.66 10.52
C LEU A 149 -7.99 -5.83 11.51
N LEU A 150 -8.51 -6.99 11.09
CA LEU A 150 -8.50 -8.19 11.92
C LEU A 150 -7.09 -8.65 12.26
N ILE A 151 -6.19 -8.69 11.28
CA ILE A 151 -4.78 -9.06 11.49
C ILE A 151 -4.11 -8.06 12.45
N LEU A 152 -4.33 -6.76 12.25
CA LEU A 152 -3.80 -5.72 13.13
C LEU A 152 -4.29 -5.89 14.58
N LEU A 153 -5.59 -6.09 14.78
CA LEU A 153 -6.17 -6.32 16.10
C LEU A 153 -5.66 -7.62 16.73
N ALA A 154 -5.48 -8.68 15.93
CA ALA A 154 -4.92 -9.95 16.39
C ALA A 154 -3.46 -9.78 16.85
N ILE A 155 -2.62 -9.07 16.08
CA ILE A 155 -1.23 -8.78 16.45
C ILE A 155 -1.19 -7.98 17.76
N ILE A 156 -1.96 -6.91 17.87
CA ILE A 156 -2.03 -6.09 19.09
C ILE A 156 -2.48 -6.93 20.29
N GLY A 157 -3.51 -7.76 20.10
CA GLY A 157 -4.01 -8.65 21.15
C GLY A 157 -2.94 -9.65 21.61
N ILE A 158 -2.26 -10.32 20.68
CA ILE A 158 -1.18 -11.26 21.01
C ILE A 158 -0.08 -10.56 21.80
N VAL A 159 0.38 -9.37 21.38
CA VAL A 159 1.42 -8.64 22.10
C VAL A 159 0.97 -8.26 23.52
N ILE A 160 -0.26 -7.76 23.69
CA ILE A 160 -0.78 -7.35 25.01
C ILE A 160 -0.95 -8.53 25.97
N PHE A 161 -1.38 -9.69 25.47
CA PHE A 161 -1.72 -10.84 26.32
C PHE A 161 -0.61 -11.88 26.48
N TYR A 162 0.39 -11.90 25.58
CA TYR A 162 1.38 -12.97 25.51
C TYR A 162 2.82 -12.53 25.82
N GLU A 163 3.16 -11.25 25.65
CA GLU A 163 4.43 -10.72 26.17
C GLU A 163 4.22 -10.04 27.53
N PRO A 164 4.91 -10.48 28.60
CA PRO A 164 5.11 -9.62 29.75
C PRO A 164 5.96 -8.44 29.28
N PHE A 165 5.41 -7.22 29.40
CA PHE A 165 6.16 -5.99 29.21
C PHE A 165 7.17 -5.87 30.38
N ASP A 166 8.30 -6.56 30.27
CA ASP A 166 9.49 -6.37 31.12
C ASP A 166 10.50 -5.43 30.43
#